data_AF-A0A1H8YET6-F1
#
_entry.id   AF-A0A1H8YET6-F1
#
_cell.length_a   1.000
_cell.length_b   1.000
_cell.length_c   1.000
_cell.angle_alpha   90.00
_cell.angle_beta   90.00
_cell.angle_gamma   90.00
#
_symmetry.space_group_name_H-M   'P 1'
#
loop_
_entity.id
_entity.type
_entity.pdbx_description
1 polymer ?
#
loop_
_entity_poly.entity_id
_entity_poly.type
_entity_poly.pdbx_seq_one_letter_code
_entity_poly.pdbx_strand_id
1 'polypeptide(L)'
;MLIVVGKDGRRRPLLFLITSQPPGSFGHVVEIPETEARRAKLYTPAWVVVDEFNTDDLAASWALEDTKRLGRFSRKFMSRTAAAAVAIRAGEARSIPRR
;
A
#
# COMPACT_ATOMS: atom_id res chain seq x y z
N MET A 1 6.28 -2.12 -0.74
CA MET A 1 6.34 -2.06 0.72
C MET A 1 6.76 -0.66 1.16
N LEU A 2 5.89 0.02 1.89
CA LEU A 2 6.20 1.28 2.56
C LEU A 2 6.56 0.95 4.01
N ILE A 3 7.63 1.52 4.58
CA ILE A 3 7.98 1.31 5.99
C ILE A 3 7.76 2.64 6.72
N VAL A 4 6.98 2.60 7.79
CA VAL A 4 6.73 3.75 8.66
C VAL A 4 7.28 3.49 10.05
N VAL A 5 7.62 4.55 10.78
CA VAL A 5 7.98 4.47 12.20
C VAL A 5 6.73 4.78 13.01
N GLY A 6 6.31 3.84 13.86
CA GLY A 6 5.20 4.02 14.79
C GLY A 6 5.54 5.01 15.91
N LYS A 7 4.53 5.45 16.66
CA LYS A 7 4.72 6.30 17.85
C LYS A 7 5.60 5.65 18.92
N ASP A 8 5.66 4.32 18.92
CA ASP A 8 6.51 3.48 19.76
C ASP A 8 7.97 3.40 19.27
N GLY A 9 8.33 4.16 18.22
CA GLY A 9 9.66 4.14 17.60
C GLY A 9 9.94 2.90 16.75
N ARG A 10 9.01 1.96 16.65
CA ARG A 10 9.21 0.70 15.91
C ARG A 10 8.88 0.88 14.44
N ARG A 11 9.72 0.33 13.58
CA ARG A 11 9.47 0.28 12.13
C ARG A 11 8.43 -0.80 11.83
N ARG A 12 7.39 -0.43 11.10
CA ARG A 12 6.34 -1.36 10.66
C ARG A 12 6.14 -1.25 9.15
N PRO A 13 6.11 -2.36 8.41
CA PRO A 13 5.73 -2.34 7.02
C PRO A 13 4.23 -2.06 6.90
N LEU A 14 3.87 -1.19 5.98
CA LEU A 14 2.51 -1.04 5.48
C LEU A 14 2.39 -1.82 4.18
N LEU A 15 1.42 -2.72 4.15
CA LEU A 15 1.05 -3.53 3.01
C LEU A 15 -0.25 -2.98 2.44
N PHE A 16 -0.15 -2.34 1.28
CA PHE A 16 -1.29 -1.81 0.55
C PHE A 16 -1.78 -2.84 -0.47
N LEU A 17 -3.09 -2.90 -0.65
CA LEU A 17 -3.70 -3.71 -1.70
C LEU A 17 -3.37 -3.13 -3.07
N ILE A 18 -3.07 -4.00 -4.03
CA ILE A 18 -2.95 -3.67 -5.44
C ILE A 18 -4.02 -4.45 -6.19
N THR A 19 -4.78 -3.77 -7.04
CA THR A 19 -5.83 -4.38 -7.84
C THR A 19 -5.69 -4.00 -9.31
N SER A 20 -6.05 -4.92 -10.20
CA SER A 20 -6.24 -4.66 -11.63
C SER A 20 -7.72 -4.50 -12.01
N GLN A 21 -8.62 -4.62 -11.03
CA GLN A 21 -10.03 -4.34 -11.24
C GLN A 21 -10.25 -2.82 -11.19
N PRO A 22 -11.07 -2.27 -12.09
CA PRO A 22 -11.43 -0.85 -12.05
C PRO A 22 -11.91 -0.48 -10.65
N PRO A 23 -11.47 0.67 -10.10
CA PRO A 23 -11.62 0.96 -8.69
C PRO A 23 -13.07 1.18 -8.22
N GLY A 24 -14.10 1.01 -9.05
CA GLY A 24 -15.50 0.89 -8.64
C GLY A 24 -15.88 1.71 -7.39
N SER A 25 -16.15 0.99 -6.28
CA SER A 25 -16.50 1.54 -4.96
C SER A 25 -15.30 1.85 -4.04
N PHE A 26 -14.06 1.59 -4.45
CA PHE A 26 -12.86 1.99 -3.70
C PHE A 26 -12.75 3.52 -3.75
N GLY A 27 -13.01 4.17 -2.61
CA GLY A 27 -13.05 5.63 -2.51
C GLY A 27 -11.69 6.28 -2.68
N HIS A 28 -10.62 5.60 -2.29
CA HIS A 28 -9.27 6.18 -2.31
C HIS A 28 -8.23 5.26 -2.96
N VAL A 29 -7.95 5.53 -4.23
CA VAL A 29 -6.96 4.81 -5.02
C VAL A 29 -5.92 5.72 -5.66
N VAL A 30 -4.73 5.17 -5.89
CA VAL A 30 -3.67 5.77 -6.69
C VAL A 30 -3.44 4.89 -7.92
N GLU A 31 -3.71 5.41 -9.11
CA GLU A 31 -3.40 4.73 -10.35
C GLU A 31 -1.89 4.46 -10.47
N ILE A 32 -1.53 3.26 -10.91
CA ILE A 32 -0.16 2.85 -11.19
C ILE A 32 0.11 3.09 -12.67
N PRO A 33 0.96 4.07 -13.03
CA PRO A 33 1.32 4.29 -14.43
C PRO A 33 1.94 3.03 -15.05
N GLU A 34 1.75 2.79 -16.34
CA GLU A 34 2.26 1.60 -17.04
C GLU A 34 3.79 1.39 -16.82
N THR A 35 4.56 2.47 -16.79
CA THR A 35 6.00 2.42 -16.51
C THR A 35 6.34 1.91 -15.10
N GLU A 36 5.50 2.23 -14.11
CA GLU A 36 5.63 1.75 -12.74
C GLU A 36 5.14 0.30 -12.62
N ALA A 37 4.02 -0.04 -13.27
CA ALA A 37 3.49 -1.40 -13.32
C ALA A 37 4.52 -2.37 -13.92
N ARG A 38 5.18 -1.99 -15.02
CA ARG A 38 6.24 -2.80 -15.64
C ARG A 38 7.45 -3.02 -14.71
N ARG A 39 7.88 -2.00 -13.95
CA ARG A 39 8.97 -2.14 -12.95
C ARG A 39 8.57 -3.03 -11.77
N ALA A 40 7.28 -3.03 -11.42
CA ALA A 40 6.70 -3.86 -10.38
C ALA A 40 6.28 -5.26 -10.85
N LYS A 41 6.39 -5.55 -12.16
CA LYS A 41 5.91 -6.79 -12.81
C LYS A 41 4.41 -7.02 -12.62
N LEU A 42 3.63 -5.96 -12.71
CA LEU A 42 2.17 -5.99 -12.61
C LEU A 42 1.54 -5.95 -14.00
N TYR A 43 0.37 -6.54 -14.12
CA TYR A 43 -0.52 -6.31 -15.25
C TYR A 43 -1.12 -4.90 -15.19
N THR A 44 -1.52 -4.38 -16.34
CA THR A 44 -2.20 -3.09 -16.46
C THR A 44 -3.62 -3.29 -17.01
N PRO A 45 -4.60 -2.48 -16.59
CA PRO A 45 -4.45 -1.36 -15.64
C PRO A 45 -4.28 -1.85 -14.19
N ALA A 46 -3.71 -1.00 -13.32
CA ALA A 46 -3.52 -1.32 -11.92
C ALA A 46 -3.59 -0.09 -11.00
N TRP A 47 -4.01 -0.31 -9.77
CA TRP A 47 -4.19 0.72 -8.75
C TRP A 47 -3.68 0.25 -7.40
N VAL A 48 -3.19 1.19 -6.59
CA VAL A 48 -2.94 1.00 -5.16
C VAL A 48 -4.13 1.55 -4.40
N VAL A 49 -4.76 0.73 -3.57
CA VAL A 49 -5.81 1.17 -2.63
C VAL A 49 -5.12 1.71 -1.38
N VAL A 50 -5.40 2.96 -1.00
CA VAL A 50 -4.58 3.72 -0.02
C VAL A 50 -5.32 4.08 1.27
N ASP A 51 -6.62 3.84 1.34
CA ASP A 51 -7.43 3.82 2.58
C ASP A 51 -7.28 2.49 3.33
N GLU A 52 -7.08 1.39 2.61
CA GLU A 52 -6.86 0.06 3.19
C GLU A 52 -5.37 -0.32 3.24
N PHE A 53 -4.89 -0.68 4.43
CA PHE A 53 -3.56 -1.28 4.59
C PHE A 53 -3.50 -2.25 5.77
N ASN A 54 -2.65 -3.26 5.62
CA ASN A 54 -2.30 -4.18 6.69
C ASN A 54 -0.94 -3.81 7.29
N THR A 55 -0.80 -4.04 8.60
CA THR A 55 0.48 -4.03 9.30
C THR A 55 0.74 -5.45 9.77
N ASP A 56 1.81 -6.07 9.30
CA ASP A 56 2.13 -7.46 9.64
C ASP A 56 3.60 -7.61 10.00
N ASP A 57 3.91 -8.62 10.80
CA ASP A 57 5.28 -9.08 11.02
C ASP A 57 5.63 -10.07 9.92
N LEU A 58 6.36 -9.59 8.91
CA LEU A 58 6.72 -10.39 7.74
C LEU A 58 7.55 -11.63 8.08
N ALA A 59 8.18 -11.69 9.26
CA ALA A 59 8.94 -12.85 9.70
C ALA A 59 8.06 -13.94 10.34
N ALA A 60 6.87 -13.58 10.82
CA ALA A 60 5.95 -14.48 11.52
C ALA A 60 4.59 -14.65 10.81
N SER A 61 4.39 -13.98 9.67
CA SER A 61 3.13 -14.00 8.93
C SER A 61 2.89 -15.37 8.30
N TRP A 62 1.83 -16.05 8.75
CA TRP A 62 1.40 -17.32 8.17
C TRP A 62 0.77 -17.15 6.77
N ALA A 63 0.32 -15.94 6.44
CA ALA A 63 -0.34 -15.64 5.17
C ALA A 63 0.64 -15.36 4.01
N LEU A 64 1.94 -15.21 4.31
CA LEU A 64 2.97 -14.96 3.31
C LEU A 64 3.75 -16.23 3.01
N GLU A 65 3.58 -16.78 1.81
CA GLU A 65 4.35 -17.94 1.35
C GLU A 65 5.85 -17.63 1.18
N ASP A 66 6.18 -16.42 0.71
CA ASP A 66 7.55 -15.94 0.56
C ASP A 66 7.58 -14.40 0.66
N THR A 67 8.71 -13.86 1.15
CA THR A 67 9.00 -12.43 1.24
C THR A 67 9.86 -11.92 0.07
N LYS A 68 10.17 -12.78 -0.91
CA LYS A 68 10.90 -12.42 -2.12
C LYS A 68 10.19 -11.29 -2.88
N ARG A 69 10.97 -10.26 -3.20
CA ARG A 69 10.47 -9.09 -3.94
C ARG A 69 10.15 -9.47 -5.38
N LEU A 70 8.90 -9.29 -5.79
CA LEU A 70 8.46 -9.49 -7.18
C LEU A 70 9.00 -8.40 -8.12
N GLY A 71 9.00 -7.15 -7.65
CA GLY A 71 9.45 -5.98 -8.40
C GLY A 71 9.63 -4.77 -7.49
N ARG A 72 9.75 -3.58 -8.09
CA ARG A 72 9.86 -2.31 -7.33
C ARG A 72 9.20 -1.15 -8.06
N PHE A 73 8.67 -0.21 -7.29
CA PHE A 73 8.27 1.10 -7.79
C PHE A 73 9.43 2.10 -7.69
N SER A 74 9.35 3.19 -8.47
CA SER A 74 10.27 4.30 -8.34
C SER A 74 10.08 5.03 -7.01
N ARG A 75 11.13 5.73 -6.56
CA ARG A 75 11.05 6.58 -5.37
C ARG A 75 9.99 7.67 -5.52
N LYS A 76 9.87 8.26 -6.72
CA LYS A 76 8.87 9.30 -7.01
C LYS A 76 7.45 8.77 -6.86
N PHE A 77 7.18 7.58 -7.40
CA PHE A 77 5.87 6.94 -7.23
C PHE A 77 5.60 6.63 -5.76
N MET A 78 6.55 5.98 -5.06
CA MET A 78 6.41 5.67 -3.63
C MET A 78 6.15 6.91 -2.77
N SER A 79 6.82 8.04 -3.05
CA SER A 79 6.57 9.30 -2.36
C SER A 79 5.15 9.85 -2.60
N ARG A 80 4.63 9.75 -3.83
CA ARG A 80 3.25 10.15 -4.15
C ARG A 80 2.24 9.26 -3.42
N THR A 81 2.44 7.94 -3.42
CA THR A 81 1.57 7.00 -2.71
C THR A 81 1.58 7.25 -1.20
N ALA A 82 2.76 7.51 -0.62
CA ALA A 82 2.87 7.85 0.79
C ALA A 82 2.15 9.17 1.14
N ALA A 83 2.27 10.19 0.29
CA ALA A 83 1.56 11.45 0.49
C ALA A 83 0.03 11.27 0.42
N ALA A 84 -0.46 10.46 -0.53
CA ALA A 84 -1.88 10.12 -0.63
C ALA A 84 -2.38 9.40 0.63
N ALA A 85 -1.66 8.37 1.11
CA ALA A 85 -2.02 7.65 2.33
C ALA A 85 -2.03 8.56 3.58
N VAL A 86 -1.11 9.52 3.69
CA VAL A 86 -1.10 10.50 4.78
C VAL A 86 -2.31 11.44 4.68
N ALA A 87 -2.65 11.93 3.48
CA ALA A 87 -3.78 12.82 3.28
C ALA A 87 -5.11 12.14 3.66
N ILE A 88 -5.29 10.88 3.27
CA ILE A 88 -6.47 10.08 3.64
C ILE A 88 -6.51 9.89 5.15
N ARG A 89 -5.39 9.50 5.77
CA ARG A 89 -5.33 9.33 7.24
C ARG A 89 -5.62 10.62 8.01
N ALA A 90 -5.23 11.78 7.48
CA ALA A 90 -5.56 13.07 8.08
C ALA A 90 -7.07 13.37 8.00
N GLY A 91 -7.75 12.90 6.95
CA GLY A 91 -9.21 12.96 6.81
C GLY A 91 -9.99 11.87 7.55
N GLU A 92 -9.39 10.68 7.75
CA GLU A 92 -10.01 9.47 8.31
C GLU A 92 -9.62 9.18 9.77
N ALA A 93 -9.17 10.17 10.54
CA ALA A 93 -9.02 10.02 12.00
C ALA A 93 -10.33 9.69 12.75
N ARG A 94 -11.44 9.41 12.06
CA ARG A 94 -12.62 8.72 12.58
C ARG A 94 -12.43 7.19 12.49
N SER A 95 -11.62 6.70 13.42
CA SER A 95 -11.61 5.34 13.98
C SER A 95 -12.72 4.40 13.48
N ILE A 96 -12.36 3.35 12.76
CA ILE A 96 -13.20 2.15 12.63
C ILE A 96 -13.11 1.41 13.98
N PRO A 97 -14.20 1.32 14.77
CA PRO A 97 -14.20 0.52 15.99
C PRO A 97 -14.10 -0.95 15.60
N ARG A 98 -13.04 -1.62 16.01
CA ARG A 98 -12.99 -3.09 16.00
C ARG A 98 -13.83 -3.56 17.19
N ARG A 99 -14.98 -4.17 16.90
CA ARG A 99 -15.82 -4.86 17.88
C ARG A 99 -15.79 -6.35 17.59
#